data_AF-A0A8S3GIW1-F1
#
_entry.id   AF-A0A8S3GIW1-F1
#
_cell.length_a   1.000
_cell.length_b   1.000
_cell.length_c   1.000
_cell.angle_alpha   90.00
_cell.angle_beta   90.00
_cell.angle_gamma   90.00
#
_symmetry.space_group_name_H-M   'P 1'
#
loop_
_entity.id
_entity.type
_entity.pdbx_description
1 polymer ?
#
loop_
_entity_poly.entity_id
_entity_poly.type
_entity_poly.pdbx_seq_one_letter_code
_entity_poly.pdbx_strand_id
1 'polypeptide(L)'
;MQQQSNVQITQFEPIIIEGLSRVYYDLYEILKETQPEHQNYFGLRDYYSLIKGILRDLMAMKPEANLYETIRRQLKVNFDGILDGSLLMWQQFCEHIHRQNLFNEYNCPSFNLLLDQSLKARSGRYLMLIGDSESAIDYVERFINVHQKKLNVG
;
A
#
# COMPACT_ATOMS: atom_id res chain seq x y z
N MET A 1 16.32 -36.62 1.75
CA MET A 1 16.88 -35.37 2.30
C MET A 1 15.91 -34.25 1.98
N GLN A 2 15.15 -33.77 2.97
CA GLN A 2 14.23 -32.65 2.80
C GLN A 2 15.03 -31.36 2.93
N GLN A 3 15.04 -30.54 1.87
CA GLN A 3 15.59 -29.18 1.92
C GLN A 3 14.69 -28.35 2.83
N GLN A 4 15.17 -28.04 4.03
CA GLN A 4 14.60 -26.99 4.86
C GLN A 4 14.81 -25.66 4.12
N SER A 5 13.73 -25.09 3.59
CA SER A 5 13.70 -23.71 3.17
C SER A 5 14.01 -22.84 4.39
N ASN A 6 15.20 -22.24 4.42
CA ASN A 6 15.55 -21.19 5.38
C ASN A 6 14.54 -20.05 5.22
N VAL A 7 13.51 -20.04 6.07
CA VAL A 7 12.63 -18.88 6.20
C VAL A 7 13.47 -17.83 6.92
N GLN A 8 14.06 -16.91 6.16
CA GLN A 8 14.57 -15.67 6.73
C GLN A 8 13.36 -14.94 7.31
N ILE A 9 13.21 -15.02 8.63
CA ILE A 9 12.26 -14.21 9.36
C ILE A 9 12.79 -12.79 9.26
N THR A 10 12.28 -12.01 8.32
CA THR A 10 12.53 -10.56 8.25
C THR A 10 12.01 -9.97 9.56
N GLN A 11 12.89 -9.75 10.53
CA GLN A 11 12.51 -9.11 11.79
C GLN A 11 12.13 -7.68 11.48
N PHE A 12 10.85 -7.37 11.61
CA PHE A 12 10.37 -6.01 11.58
C PHE A 12 10.88 -5.31 12.83
N GLU A 13 11.60 -4.20 12.64
CA GLU A 13 12.03 -3.40 13.78
C GLU A 13 10.79 -2.89 14.54
N PRO A 14 10.73 -3.02 15.88
CA PRO A 14 9.57 -2.62 16.68
C PRO A 14 9.12 -1.18 16.42
N ILE A 15 10.07 -0.26 16.20
CA ILE A 15 9.82 1.15 15.90
C ILE A 15 8.99 1.35 14.63
N ILE A 16 9.09 0.44 13.65
CA ILE A 16 8.33 0.52 12.42
C ILE A 16 6.87 0.12 12.69
N ILE A 17 6.64 -0.97 13.43
CA ILE A 17 5.27 -1.41 13.79
C ILE A 17 4.61 -0.37 14.69
N GLU A 18 5.34 0.15 15.67
CA GLU A 18 4.86 1.21 16.55
C GLU A 18 4.49 2.48 15.76
N GLY A 19 5.39 2.93 14.89
CA GLY A 19 5.13 4.08 14.02
C GLY A 19 3.92 3.90 13.12
N LEU A 20 3.78 2.74 12.47
CA LEU A 20 2.61 2.44 11.63
C LEU A 20 1.31 2.37 12.44
N SER A 21 1.34 1.79 13.64
CA SER A 21 0.20 1.74 14.55
C SER A 21 -0.22 3.14 14.98
N ARG A 22 0.77 3.98 15.31
CA ARG A 22 0.57 5.35 15.76
C ARG A 22 -0.08 6.21 14.68
N VAL A 23 0.45 6.21 13.46
CA VAL A 23 -0.08 7.05 12.37
C VAL A 23 -1.45 6.56 11.88
N TYR A 24 -1.76 5.27 12.02
CA TYR A 24 -3.12 4.76 11.79
C TYR A 24 -4.11 5.32 12.81
N TYR A 25 -3.73 5.33 14.10
CA TYR A 25 -4.57 5.91 15.14
C TYR A 25 -4.73 7.43 14.97
N ASP A 26 -3.65 8.15 14.67
CA ASP A 26 -3.69 9.59 14.46
C ASP A 26 -4.56 9.95 13.24
N LEU A 27 -4.51 9.17 12.14
CA LEU A 27 -5.43 9.32 11.01
C LEU A 27 -6.90 9.16 11.44
N TYR A 28 -7.21 8.15 12.25
CA TYR A 28 -8.57 7.93 12.74
C TYR A 28 -9.08 9.12 13.56
N GLU A 29 -8.28 9.63 14.50
CA GLU A 29 -8.68 10.78 15.32
C GLU A 29 -8.85 12.05 14.46
N ILE A 30 -7.96 12.28 13.48
CA ILE A 30 -8.10 13.41 12.54
C ILE A 30 -9.40 13.31 11.73
N LEU A 31 -9.75 12.12 11.22
CA LEU A 31 -11.00 11.95 10.46
C LEU A 31 -12.22 12.14 11.35
N LYS A 32 -12.19 11.61 12.57
CA LYS A 32 -13.25 11.79 13.56
C LYS A 32 -13.50 13.27 13.89
N GLU A 33 -12.46 14.10 13.94
CA GLU A 33 -12.58 15.53 14.23
C GLU A 33 -12.93 16.37 12.99
N THR A 34 -12.33 16.08 11.84
CA THR A 34 -12.38 16.97 10.67
C THR A 34 -13.41 16.54 9.62
N GLN A 35 -13.71 15.24 9.53
CA GLN A 35 -14.62 14.64 8.54
C GLN A 35 -15.41 13.48 9.16
N PRO A 36 -16.32 13.73 10.12
CA PRO A 36 -17.00 12.68 10.90
C PRO A 36 -17.75 11.64 10.04
N GLU A 37 -18.24 12.05 8.87
CA GLU A 37 -18.85 11.17 7.85
C GLU A 37 -17.88 10.10 7.30
N HIS A 38 -16.59 10.34 7.41
CA HIS A 38 -15.50 9.47 6.96
C HIS A 38 -14.70 8.84 8.10
N GLN A 39 -15.11 9.01 9.37
CA GLN A 39 -14.39 8.47 10.54
C GLN A 39 -14.10 6.96 10.45
N ASN A 40 -14.98 6.21 9.78
CA ASN A 40 -14.87 4.75 9.61
C ASN A 40 -14.45 4.34 8.20
N TYR A 41 -13.95 5.28 7.38
CA TYR A 41 -13.57 5.01 5.99
C TYR A 41 -12.40 4.03 5.90
N PHE A 42 -11.39 4.20 6.77
CA PHE A 42 -10.29 3.25 6.93
C PHE A 42 -10.50 2.44 8.20
N GLY A 43 -10.50 1.11 8.08
CA GLY A 43 -10.73 0.20 9.19
C GLY A 43 -9.51 -0.64 9.53
N LEU A 44 -9.67 -1.48 10.56
CA LEU A 44 -8.63 -2.42 10.98
C LEU A 44 -8.18 -3.36 9.86
N ARG A 45 -9.06 -3.68 8.90
CA ARG A 45 -8.71 -4.53 7.76
C ARG A 45 -7.69 -3.86 6.85
N ASP A 46 -7.74 -2.55 6.67
CA ASP A 46 -6.75 -1.78 5.91
C ASP A 46 -5.40 -1.84 6.60
N TYR A 47 -5.38 -1.63 7.92
CA TYR A 47 -4.19 -1.75 8.74
C TYR A 47 -3.56 -3.15 8.69
N TYR A 48 -4.34 -4.21 8.89
CA TYR A 48 -3.81 -5.58 8.79
C TYR A 48 -3.32 -5.92 7.37
N SER A 49 -3.96 -5.37 6.34
CA SER A 49 -3.55 -5.57 4.94
C SER A 49 -2.25 -4.83 4.63
N LEU A 50 -2.04 -3.65 5.20
CA LEU A 50 -0.77 -2.92 5.17
C LEU A 50 0.37 -3.77 5.74
N ILE A 51 0.22 -4.28 6.97
CA ILE A 51 1.27 -5.09 7.62
C ILE A 51 1.56 -6.36 6.82
N LYS A 52 0.52 -7.09 6.39
CA LYS A 52 0.67 -8.30 5.57
C LYS A 52 1.33 -8.00 4.22
N GLY A 53 0.96 -6.88 3.60
CA GLY A 53 1.50 -6.45 2.32
C GLY A 53 2.98 -6.14 2.41
N ILE A 54 3.42 -5.40 3.44
CA ILE A 54 4.84 -5.10 3.64
C ILE A 54 5.62 -6.39 3.87
N LEU A 55 5.17 -7.28 4.77
CA LEU A 55 5.85 -8.54 5.03
C LEU A 55 5.97 -9.39 3.77
N ARG A 56 4.89 -9.54 3.01
CA ARG A 56 4.89 -10.31 1.76
C ARG A 56 5.88 -9.73 0.75
N ASP A 57 5.87 -8.42 0.56
CA ASP A 57 6.75 -7.77 -0.42
C ASP A 57 8.22 -7.90 -0.01
N LEU A 58 8.55 -7.75 1.27
CA LEU A 58 9.90 -7.95 1.80
C LEU A 58 10.37 -9.41 1.66
N MET A 59 9.49 -10.39 1.82
CA MET A 59 9.82 -11.81 1.63
C MET A 59 9.98 -12.20 0.16
N ALA A 60 9.24 -11.55 -0.74
CA ALA A 60 9.21 -11.87 -2.17
C ALA A 60 10.34 -11.21 -2.96
N MET A 61 10.89 -10.10 -2.47
CA MET A 61 11.93 -9.37 -3.18
C MET A 61 13.33 -9.91 -2.91
N LYS A 62 14.21 -9.80 -3.91
CA LYS A 62 15.66 -10.00 -3.80
C LYS A 62 16.25 -9.03 -2.74
N PRO A 63 17.45 -9.29 -2.19
CA PRO A 63 18.05 -8.54 -1.06
C PRO A 63 18.20 -7.01 -1.18
N GLU A 64 17.74 -6.39 -2.26
CA GLU A 64 17.80 -4.94 -2.53
C GLU A 64 16.48 -4.21 -2.25
N ALA A 65 15.43 -4.89 -1.76
CA ALA A 65 14.17 -4.24 -1.44
C ALA A 65 14.30 -3.25 -0.31
N ASN A 66 14.05 -1.98 -0.62
CA ASN A 66 14.04 -0.93 0.37
C ASN A 66 12.75 -1.01 1.22
N LEU A 67 12.93 -1.14 2.53
CA LEU A 67 11.83 -1.19 3.51
C LEU A 67 10.92 0.04 3.39
N TYR A 68 11.50 1.24 3.30
CA TYR A 68 10.75 2.50 3.30
C TYR A 68 9.99 2.70 2.00
N GLU A 69 10.57 2.32 0.86
CA GLU A 69 9.84 2.28 -0.41
C GLU A 69 8.65 1.32 -0.34
N THR A 70 8.84 0.15 0.27
CA THR A 70 7.79 -0.85 0.46
C THR A 70 6.68 -0.33 1.36
N ILE A 71 7.01 0.32 2.47
CA ILE A 71 6.05 0.97 3.36
C ILE A 71 5.28 2.04 2.60
N ARG A 72 5.97 2.95 1.87
CA ARG A 72 5.33 4.03 1.12
C ARG A 72 4.33 3.50 0.11
N ARG A 73 4.72 2.45 -0.64
CA ARG A 73 3.85 1.77 -1.60
C ARG A 73 2.65 1.12 -0.92
N GLN A 74 2.85 0.38 0.16
CA GLN A 74 1.78 -0.33 0.85
C GLN A 74 0.82 0.63 1.57
N LEU A 75 1.27 1.79 2.04
CA LEU A 75 0.39 2.85 2.50
C LEU A 75 -0.53 3.32 1.38
N LYS A 76 0.00 3.59 0.18
CA LYS A 76 -0.82 4.01 -0.96
C LYS A 76 -1.80 2.93 -1.42
N VAL A 77 -1.44 1.66 -1.34
CA VAL A 77 -2.37 0.57 -1.68
C VAL A 77 -3.54 0.45 -0.70
N ASN A 78 -3.31 0.72 0.59
CA ASN A 78 -4.28 0.41 1.64
C ASN A 78 -5.04 1.63 2.19
N PHE A 79 -4.51 2.83 2.00
CA PHE A 79 -5.04 4.08 2.57
C PHE A 79 -5.24 5.13 1.48
N ASP A 80 -5.86 4.74 0.38
CA ASP A 80 -6.17 5.58 -0.78
C ASP A 80 -7.63 5.38 -1.19
N GLY A 81 -8.19 6.32 -1.94
CA GLY A 81 -9.59 6.31 -2.34
C GLY A 81 -10.14 7.72 -2.49
N ILE A 82 -11.33 7.97 -1.94
CA ILE A 82 -11.93 9.32 -1.88
C ILE A 82 -11.04 10.25 -1.04
N LEU A 83 -10.39 9.70 -0.02
CA LEU A 83 -9.43 10.39 0.83
C LEU A 83 -8.03 9.79 0.62
N ASP A 84 -7.02 10.64 0.47
CA ASP A 84 -5.62 10.21 0.47
C ASP A 84 -5.06 10.19 1.91
N GLY A 85 -5.42 9.13 2.65
CA GLY A 85 -4.86 8.88 3.98
C GLY A 85 -3.36 8.53 3.93
N SER A 86 -2.89 8.01 2.80
CA SER A 86 -1.53 7.52 2.63
C SER A 86 -0.48 8.63 2.74
N LEU A 87 -0.77 9.83 2.23
CA LEU A 87 0.14 10.97 2.27
C LEU A 87 0.34 11.43 3.72
N LEU A 88 -0.76 11.62 4.44
CA LEU A 88 -0.75 12.04 5.84
C LEU A 88 -0.01 11.02 6.72
N MET A 89 -0.36 9.73 6.58
CA MET A 89 0.30 8.67 7.32
C MET A 89 1.79 8.60 6.99
N TRP A 90 2.19 8.79 5.73
CA TRP A 90 3.61 8.75 5.35
C TRP A 90 4.41 9.88 5.99
N GLN A 91 3.87 11.10 5.97
CA GLN A 91 4.51 12.25 6.60
C GLN A 91 4.71 12.02 8.10
N GLN A 92 3.63 11.69 8.81
CA GLN A 92 3.67 11.45 10.26
C GLN A 92 4.57 10.27 10.63
N PHE A 93 4.63 9.25 9.76
CA PHE A 93 5.48 8.09 9.99
C PHE A 93 6.96 8.49 9.92
N CYS A 94 7.36 9.26 8.91
CA CYS A 94 8.71 9.78 8.78
C CYS A 94 9.11 10.67 9.95
N GLU A 95 8.18 11.48 10.45
CA GLU A 95 8.36 12.31 11.65
C GLU A 95 8.56 11.45 12.90
N HIS A 96 7.73 10.42 13.09
CA HIS A 96 7.76 9.53 14.25
C HIS A 96 9.07 8.74 14.35
N ILE A 97 9.61 8.27 13.23
CA ILE A 97 10.90 7.54 13.21
C ILE A 97 12.11 8.49 13.12
N HIS A 98 11.90 9.80 13.25
CA HIS A 98 12.93 10.84 13.17
C HIS A 98 13.75 10.83 11.86
N ARG A 99 13.10 10.54 10.73
CA ARG A 99 13.74 10.50 9.39
C ARG A 99 12.92 11.27 8.36
N GLN A 100 12.80 12.59 8.53
CA GLN A 100 12.01 13.44 7.61
C GLN A 100 12.55 13.45 6.18
N ASN A 101 13.84 13.18 5.98
CA ASN A 101 14.45 13.06 4.65
C ASN A 101 13.77 12.00 3.77
N LEU A 102 13.23 10.93 4.38
CA LEU A 102 12.54 9.86 3.67
C LEU A 102 11.29 10.34 2.94
N PHE A 103 10.64 11.40 3.45
CA PHE A 103 9.43 11.96 2.85
C PHE A 103 9.67 12.40 1.40
N ASN A 104 10.82 13.03 1.15
CA ASN A 104 11.22 13.51 -0.17
C ASN A 104 11.96 12.45 -1.00
N GLU A 105 12.55 11.45 -0.33
CA GLU A 105 13.33 10.38 -0.98
C GLU A 105 12.42 9.35 -1.67
N TYR A 106 11.30 8.99 -1.05
CA TYR A 106 10.38 7.97 -1.58
C TYR A 106 9.09 8.60 -2.08
N ASN A 107 9.02 8.74 -3.41
CA ASN A 107 7.84 9.27 -4.08
C ASN A 107 6.66 8.29 -4.04
N CYS A 108 5.45 8.85 -4.13
CA CYS A 108 4.22 8.08 -4.23
C CYS A 108 4.19 7.30 -5.56
N PRO A 109 3.93 5.98 -5.55
CA PRO A 109 3.77 5.22 -6.78
C PRO A 109 2.54 5.71 -7.57
N SER A 110 2.64 5.71 -8.90
CA SER A 110 1.53 6.13 -9.76
C SER A 110 0.38 5.13 -9.76
N PHE A 111 -0.85 5.61 -9.97
CA PHE A 111 -2.04 4.75 -10.06
C PHE A 111 -1.87 3.59 -11.06
N ASN A 112 -1.34 3.87 -12.25
CA ASN A 112 -1.12 2.85 -13.29
C ASN A 112 -0.15 1.76 -12.83
N LEU A 113 0.90 2.12 -12.08
CA LEU A 113 1.85 1.15 -11.54
C LEU A 113 1.17 0.26 -10.48
N LEU A 114 0.38 0.86 -9.58
CA LEU A 114 -0.36 0.13 -8.55
C LEU A 114 -1.43 -0.80 -9.13
N LEU A 115 -2.14 -0.34 -10.16
CA LEU A 115 -3.16 -1.12 -10.85
C LEU A 115 -2.54 -2.34 -11.54
N ASP A 116 -1.47 -2.15 -12.30
CA ASP A 116 -0.75 -3.25 -12.98
C ASP A 116 -0.24 -4.29 -11.98
N GLN A 117 0.36 -3.85 -10.86
CA GLN A 117 0.81 -4.75 -9.80
C GLN A 117 -0.35 -5.50 -9.13
N SER A 118 -1.46 -4.81 -8.86
CA SER A 118 -2.64 -5.39 -8.23
C SER A 118 -3.32 -6.43 -9.12
N LEU A 119 -3.36 -6.20 -10.45
CA LEU A 119 -3.90 -7.15 -11.42
C LEU A 119 -3.01 -8.39 -11.61
N LYS A 120 -1.70 -8.26 -11.43
CA LYS A 120 -0.75 -9.38 -11.50
C LYS A 120 -0.71 -10.21 -10.22
N ALA A 121 -1.00 -9.60 -9.08
CA ALA A 121 -0.98 -10.27 -7.79
C ALA A 121 -2.21 -11.18 -7.61
N ARG A 122 -1.99 -12.50 -7.54
CA ARG A 122 -3.05 -13.48 -7.22
C ARG A 122 -3.37 -13.57 -5.72
N SER A 123 -2.80 -12.69 -4.91
CA SER A 123 -2.96 -12.69 -3.44
C SER A 123 -3.23 -11.27 -2.95
N GLY A 124 -4.35 -11.04 -2.27
CA GLY A 124 -4.71 -9.73 -1.76
C GLY A 124 -6.22 -9.54 -1.59
N ARG A 125 -6.62 -8.29 -1.35
CA ARG A 125 -8.04 -7.88 -1.39
C ARG A 125 -8.48 -7.75 -2.84
N TYR A 126 -9.78 -7.91 -3.08
CA TYR A 126 -10.36 -7.52 -4.36
C TYR A 126 -10.20 -6.01 -4.57
N LEU A 127 -9.94 -5.62 -5.81
CA LEU A 127 -9.78 -4.24 -6.21
C LEU A 127 -11.15 -3.56 -6.28
N MET A 128 -11.28 -2.40 -5.64
CA MET A 128 -12.42 -1.51 -5.82
C MET A 128 -11.92 -0.26 -6.56
N LEU A 129 -12.54 0.04 -7.69
CA LEU A 129 -12.20 1.20 -8.51
C LEU A 129 -13.30 2.25 -8.34
N ILE A 130 -12.90 3.41 -7.84
CA ILE A 130 -13.76 4.58 -7.67
C ILE A 130 -13.39 5.54 -8.78
N GLY A 131 -14.37 5.99 -9.55
CA GLY A 131 -14.16 6.97 -10.59
C GLY A 131 -15.45 7.72 -10.89
N ASP A 132 -15.30 8.90 -11.47
CA ASP A 132 -16.44 9.72 -11.88
C ASP A 132 -16.98 9.19 -13.20
N SER A 133 -18.27 8.82 -13.23
CA SER A 133 -19.04 8.35 -14.41
C SER A 133 -18.60 7.00 -15.01
N GLU A 134 -19.31 6.56 -16.07
CA GLU A 134 -19.03 5.33 -16.84
C GLU A 134 -17.65 5.33 -17.52
N SER A 135 -17.03 6.50 -17.69
CA SER A 135 -15.71 6.63 -18.33
C SER A 135 -14.57 5.94 -17.56
N ALA A 136 -14.71 5.77 -16.23
CA ALA A 136 -13.76 5.00 -15.44
C ALA A 136 -13.81 3.50 -15.78
N ILE A 137 -15.00 2.97 -16.08
CA ILE A 137 -15.18 1.57 -16.51
C ILE A 137 -14.53 1.37 -17.88
N ASP A 138 -14.79 2.27 -18.83
CA ASP A 138 -14.17 2.25 -20.16
C ASP A 138 -12.63 2.28 -20.09
N TYR A 139 -12.07 3.10 -19.21
CA TYR A 139 -10.62 3.18 -19.02
C TYR A 139 -10.06 1.84 -18.50
N VAL A 140 -10.71 1.25 -17.50
CA VAL A 140 -10.28 -0.01 -16.87
C VAL A 140 -10.41 -1.17 -17.84
N GLU A 141 -11.52 -1.26 -18.58
CA GLU A 141 -11.70 -2.27 -19.62
C GLU A 141 -10.62 -2.14 -20.70
N ARG A 142 -10.36 -0.94 -21.19
CA ARG A 142 -9.27 -0.70 -22.16
C ARG A 142 -7.92 -1.07 -21.59
N PHE A 143 -7.63 -0.69 -20.34
CA PHE A 143 -6.37 -0.99 -19.68
C PHE A 143 -6.16 -2.50 -19.55
N ILE A 144 -7.16 -3.24 -19.05
CA ILE A 144 -7.13 -4.70 -18.92
C ILE A 144 -6.96 -5.35 -20.30
N ASN A 145 -7.73 -4.93 -21.30
CA ASN A 145 -7.69 -5.50 -22.65
C ASN A 145 -6.34 -5.28 -23.34
N VAL A 146 -5.73 -4.10 -23.20
CA VAL A 146 -4.40 -3.80 -23.76
C VAL A 146 -3.30 -4.62 -23.08
N HIS A 147 -3.37 -4.78 -21.75
CA HIS A 147 -2.36 -5.52 -20.99
C HIS A 147 -2.52 -7.04 -21.14
N GLN A 148 -3.74 -7.56 -21.29
CA GLN A 148 -3.97 -8.98 -21.62
C GLN A 148 -3.54 -9.33 -23.04
N LYS A 149 -3.74 -8.43 -24.03
CA LYS A 149 -3.24 -8.65 -25.40
C LYS A 149 -1.71 -8.74 -25.45
N LYS A 150 -0.97 -8.00 -24.62
CA LYS A 150 0.50 -8.12 -24.54
C LYS A 150 0.97 -9.47 -23.97
N LEU A 151 0.16 -10.14 -23.16
CA LEU A 151 0.49 -11.45 -22.59
C LEU A 151 0.23 -12.63 -23.56
N ASN A 152 -0.61 -12.42 -24.58
CA ASN A 152 -0.98 -13.45 -25.57
C ASN A 152 -0.20 -13.37 -26.89
N VAL A 153 0.81 -12.48 -26.99
CA VAL A 153 1.69 -12.32 -28.16
C VAL A 153 3.14 -12.72 -27.82
N GLY A 154 3.32 -13.58 -26.81
CA GLY A 154 4.60 -14.19 -26.43
C GLY A 154 4.63 -15.67 -26.77
#